data_AF-A0A177N2X1-F1
#
_entry.id   AF-A0A177N2X1-F1
#
_cell.length_a   1.000
_cell.length_b   1.000
_cell.length_c   1.000
_cell.angle_alpha   90.00
_cell.angle_beta   90.00
_cell.angle_gamma   90.00
#
_symmetry.space_group_name_H-M   'P 1'
#
loop_
_entity.id
_entity.type
_entity.pdbx_description
1 polymer ?
#
loop_
_entity_poly.entity_id
_entity_poly.type
_entity_poly.pdbx_seq_one_letter_code
_entity_poly.pdbx_strand_id
1 'polypeptide(L)'
;MTTVILNKLFIITLSFSFLWLVSDQISASGQLSLIAFFGVVLFGTTLLAEILFQSIEYLAERFSHDSKHYWALIVMLSITTMYLRDDMTGYIGVFFLVVILRGLIVGTIQLLSSSR
;
A
#
# COMPACT_ATOMS: atom_id res chain seq x y z
N MET A 1 -4.89 -15.54 7.01
CA MET A 1 -3.53 -15.08 6.64
C MET A 1 -3.52 -13.59 6.25
N THR A 2 -4.47 -13.15 5.44
CA THR A 2 -4.67 -11.75 4.97
C THR A 2 -4.83 -10.73 6.11
N THR A 3 -5.67 -11.03 7.11
CA THR A 3 -5.88 -10.16 8.28
C THR A 3 -4.62 -9.96 9.14
N VAL A 4 -3.74 -10.96 9.20
CA VAL A 4 -2.48 -10.88 9.95
C VAL A 4 -1.51 -9.91 9.28
N ILE A 5 -1.42 -9.95 7.96
CA ILE A 5 -0.55 -9.05 7.18
C ILE A 5 -1.05 -7.61 7.30
N LEU A 6 -2.36 -7.41 7.18
CA LEU A 6 -2.98 -6.11 7.34
C LEU A 6 -2.69 -5.53 8.73
N ASN A 7 -2.86 -6.33 9.79
CA ASN A 7 -2.55 -5.90 11.16
C ASN A 7 -1.07 -5.55 11.34
N LYS A 8 -0.15 -6.31 10.76
CA LYS A 8 1.29 -6.01 10.80
C LYS A 8 1.59 -4.68 10.11
N LEU A 9 1.08 -4.47 8.90
CA LEU A 9 1.25 -3.21 8.16
C LEU A 9 0.63 -2.02 8.92
N PHE A 10 -0.53 -2.22 9.53
CA PHE A 10 -1.19 -1.20 10.34
C PHE A 10 -0.33 -0.80 11.55
N ILE A 11 0.17 -1.77 12.31
CA ILE A 11 1.04 -1.52 13.47
C ILE A 11 2.32 -0.81 13.05
N ILE A 12 2.97 -1.23 11.96
CA ILE A 12 4.19 -0.59 11.45
C ILE A 12 3.89 0.86 11.07
N THR A 13 2.83 1.09 10.30
CA THR A 13 2.41 2.44 9.88
C THR A 13 2.11 3.31 11.09
N LEU A 14 1.33 2.81 12.04
CA LEU A 14 1.00 3.52 13.28
C LEU A 14 2.27 3.89 14.08
N SER A 15 3.23 2.97 14.14
CA SER A 15 4.50 3.16 14.86
C SER A 15 5.35 4.25 14.21
N PHE A 16 5.46 4.26 12.88
CA PHE A 16 6.14 5.34 12.16
C PHE A 16 5.41 6.68 12.29
N SER A 17 4.08 6.69 12.27
CA SER A 17 3.28 7.90 12.48
C SER A 17 3.51 8.48 13.87
N PHE A 18 3.52 7.61 14.88
CA PHE A 18 3.80 8.02 16.25
C PHE A 18 5.24 8.54 16.40
N LEU A 19 6.22 7.84 15.83
CA LEU A 19 7.61 8.30 15.83
C LEU A 19 7.77 9.66 15.16
N TRP A 20 7.07 9.89 14.05
CA TRP A 20 7.13 11.17 13.35
C TRP A 20 6.54 12.30 14.21
N LEU A 21 5.36 12.09 14.79
CA LEU A 21 4.71 13.07 15.68
C LEU A 21 5.57 13.41 16.89
N VAL A 22 6.13 12.40 17.56
CA VAL A 22 7.00 12.60 18.72
C VAL A 22 8.28 13.31 18.31
N SER A 23 8.91 12.90 17.21
CA SER A 23 10.14 13.50 16.70
C SER A 23 9.96 14.98 16.37
N ASP A 24 8.80 15.35 15.81
CA ASP A 24 8.46 16.74 15.47
C ASP A 24 8.24 17.58 16.73
N GLN A 25 7.50 17.06 17.71
CA GLN A 25 7.19 17.76 18.96
C GLN A 25 8.42 18.02 19.84
N ILE A 26 9.35 17.07 19.93
CA ILE A 26 10.53 17.21 20.79
C ILE A 26 11.70 17.92 20.10
N SER A 27 11.50 18.44 18.87
CA SER A 27 12.58 19.00 18.04
C SER A 27 13.78 18.05 17.96
N ALA A 28 13.51 16.75 17.78
CA ALA A 28 14.55 15.75 17.59
C ALA A 28 15.36 16.07 16.32
N SER A 29 16.48 15.37 16.11
CA SER A 29 17.29 15.58 14.92
C SER A 29 16.42 15.51 13.65
N GLY A 30 16.61 16.47 12.73
CA GLY A 30 15.82 16.53 11.50
C GLY A 30 15.88 15.22 10.68
N GLN A 31 16.97 14.46 10.83
CA GLN A 31 17.13 13.14 10.22
C GLN A 31 16.14 12.10 10.76
N LEU A 32 15.86 12.09 12.07
CA LEU A 32 14.92 11.14 12.68
C LEU A 32 13.49 11.41 12.19
N SER A 33 13.09 12.68 12.17
CA SER A 33 11.76 13.10 11.67
C SER A 33 11.58 12.70 10.20
N LEU A 34 12.63 12.86 9.39
CA LEU A 34 12.62 12.57 7.96
C LEU A 34 12.55 11.07 7.66
N ILE A 35 13.27 10.23 8.43
CA ILE A 35 13.13 8.76 8.37
C ILE A 35 11.72 8.35 8.78
N ALA A 36 11.19 8.94 9.86
CA ALA A 36 9.86 8.61 10.33
C ALA A 36 8.79 8.97 9.30
N PHE A 37 8.88 10.16 8.71
CA PHE A 37 8.01 10.61 7.61
C PHE A 37 8.03 9.66 6.42
N PHE A 38 9.22 9.28 5.93
CA PHE A 38 9.31 8.32 4.82
C PHE A 38 8.74 6.95 5.19
N GLY A 39 8.91 6.51 6.44
CA GLY A 39 8.27 5.30 6.94
C GLY A 39 6.74 5.39 6.88
N VAL A 40 6.15 6.51 7.31
CA VAL A 40 4.70 6.75 7.21
C VAL A 40 4.23 6.69 5.76
N VAL A 41 4.91 7.39 4.86
CA VAL A 41 4.54 7.42 3.44
C VAL A 41 4.64 6.03 2.82
N LEU A 42 5.75 5.33 3.02
CA LEU A 42 6.00 4.01 2.45
C LEU A 42 5.01 2.97 2.97
N PHE A 43 4.91 2.81 4.29
CA PHE A 43 4.05 1.79 4.88
C PHE A 43 2.57 2.17 4.82
N GLY A 44 2.24 3.46 4.90
CA GLY A 44 0.87 3.95 4.76
C GLY A 44 0.31 3.76 3.35
N THR A 45 1.07 4.08 2.31
CA THR A 45 0.65 3.81 0.92
C THR A 45 0.56 2.31 0.65
N THR A 46 1.48 1.52 1.20
CA THR A 46 1.43 0.05 1.13
C THR A 46 0.20 -0.53 1.84
N LEU A 47 -0.15 0.00 3.02
CA LEU A 47 -1.35 -0.39 3.76
C LEU A 47 -2.62 -0.09 2.97
N LEU A 48 -2.71 1.10 2.35
CA LEU A 48 -3.83 1.45 1.48
C LEU A 48 -3.95 0.49 0.27
N ALA A 49 -2.83 0.15 -0.36
CA ALA A 49 -2.81 -0.82 -1.44
C ALA A 49 -3.18 -2.24 -0.97
N GLU A 50 -2.80 -2.64 0.25
CA GLU A 50 -3.25 -3.90 0.85
C GLU A 50 -4.76 -3.93 1.03
N ILE A 51 -5.34 -2.85 1.57
CA ILE A 51 -6.78 -2.72 1.77
C ILE A 51 -7.51 -2.83 0.43
N LEU A 52 -7.03 -2.12 -0.60
CA LEU A 52 -7.60 -2.22 -1.94
C LEU A 52 -7.53 -3.65 -2.48
N PHE A 53 -6.36 -4.29 -2.38
CA PHE A 53 -6.15 -5.66 -2.84
C PHE A 53 -7.12 -6.63 -2.15
N GLN A 54 -7.20 -6.59 -0.82
CA GLN A 54 -8.10 -7.45 -0.06
C GLN A 54 -9.58 -7.15 -0.33
N SER A 55 -9.94 -5.88 -0.60
CA SER A 55 -11.31 -5.51 -0.96
C SER A 55 -11.72 -6.12 -2.30
N ILE A 56 -10.81 -6.15 -3.28
CA ILE A 56 -11.06 -6.78 -4.59
C ILE A 56 -11.21 -8.30 -4.44
N GLU A 57 -10.34 -8.94 -3.68
CA GLU A 57 -10.44 -10.39 -3.40
C GLU A 57 -11.76 -10.72 -2.68
N TYR A 58 -12.13 -9.94 -1.66
CA TYR A 58 -13.39 -10.11 -0.95
C TYR A 58 -14.60 -9.92 -1.86
N LEU A 59 -14.57 -8.93 -2.75
CA LEU A 59 -15.64 -8.68 -3.70
C LEU A 59 -15.76 -9.84 -4.71
N ALA A 60 -14.62 -10.32 -5.21
CA ALA A 60 -14.59 -11.45 -6.13
C ALA A 60 -15.17 -12.72 -5.48
N GLU A 61 -14.76 -13.03 -4.25
CA GLU A 61 -15.30 -14.15 -3.47
C GLU A 61 -16.81 -13.99 -3.21
N ARG A 62 -17.25 -12.79 -2.81
CA ARG A 62 -18.66 -12.51 -2.51
C ARG A 62 -19.59 -12.71 -3.71
N PHE A 63 -19.09 -12.45 -4.91
CA PHE A 63 -19.85 -12.57 -6.16
C PHE A 63 -19.49 -13.83 -6.97
N SER A 64 -18.67 -14.74 -6.43
CA SER A 64 -18.22 -15.96 -7.11
C SER A 64 -17.54 -15.69 -8.47
N HIS A 65 -16.79 -14.58 -8.56
CA HIS A 65 -16.01 -14.19 -9.74
C HIS A 65 -14.51 -14.42 -9.51
N ASP A 66 -13.71 -14.56 -10.57
CA ASP A 66 -12.24 -14.52 -10.46
C ASP A 66 -11.78 -13.06 -10.31
N SER A 67 -10.96 -12.77 -9.30
CA SER A 67 -10.45 -11.42 -8.98
C SER A 67 -9.68 -10.78 -10.14
N LYS A 68 -9.13 -11.58 -11.05
CA LYS A 68 -8.46 -11.12 -12.29
C LYS A 68 -9.36 -10.23 -13.15
N HIS A 69 -10.68 -10.45 -13.16
CA HIS A 69 -11.61 -9.64 -13.94
C HIS A 69 -11.66 -8.20 -13.43
N TYR A 70 -11.63 -8.00 -12.11
CA TYR A 70 -11.61 -6.68 -11.50
C TYR A 70 -10.28 -5.97 -11.74
N TRP A 71 -9.16 -6.69 -11.64
CA TRP A 71 -7.85 -6.14 -11.97
C TRP A 71 -7.75 -5.73 -13.44
N ALA A 72 -8.26 -6.56 -14.36
CA ALA A 72 -8.33 -6.21 -15.78
C ALA A 72 -9.17 -4.96 -16.02
N LEU A 73 -10.31 -4.81 -15.32
CA LEU A 73 -11.15 -3.62 -15.40
C LEU A 73 -10.40 -2.37 -14.91
N ILE A 74 -9.67 -2.45 -13.80
CA ILE A 74 -8.83 -1.35 -13.28
C ILE A 74 -7.77 -0.94 -14.30
N VAL A 75 -7.11 -1.91 -14.96
CA VAL A 75 -6.13 -1.65 -16.01
C VAL A 75 -6.77 -0.96 -17.21
N MET A 76 -7.92 -1.46 -17.69
CA MET A 76 -8.65 -0.85 -18.81
C MET A 76 -9.11 0.57 -18.49
N LEU A 77 -9.62 0.80 -17.28
CA LEU A 77 -10.03 2.12 -16.82
C LEU A 77 -8.83 3.07 -16.75
N SER A 78 -7.68 2.58 -16.31
CA SER A 78 -6.43 3.35 -16.24
C SER A 78 -5.96 3.76 -17.63
N ILE A 79 -5.90 2.83 -18.59
CA ILE A 79 -5.51 3.12 -19.99
C ILE A 79 -6.47 4.13 -20.62
N THR A 80 -7.78 3.94 -20.42
CA THR A 80 -8.81 4.86 -20.93
C THR A 80 -8.63 6.25 -20.34
N THR A 81 -8.32 6.34 -19.03
CA THR A 81 -8.09 7.62 -18.35
C THR A 81 -6.83 8.31 -18.88
N MET A 82 -5.74 7.57 -19.09
CA MET A 82 -4.51 8.11 -19.67
C MET A 82 -4.75 8.65 -21.09
N TYR A 83 -5.55 7.95 -21.90
CA TYR A 83 -5.91 8.39 -23.24
C TYR A 83 -6.74 9.68 -23.22
N LEU A 84 -7.69 9.80 -22.29
CA LEU A 84 -8.55 10.98 -22.17
C LEU A 84 -7.88 12.17 -21.48
N ARG A 85 -6.92 11.91 -20.60
CA ARG A 85 -6.28 12.91 -19.72
C ARG A 85 -4.82 12.58 -19.51
N ASP A 86 -3.96 13.18 -20.32
CA ASP A 86 -2.52 12.96 -20.26
C ASP A 86 -1.90 13.42 -18.92
N ASP A 87 -2.51 14.42 -18.27
CA ASP A 87 -2.08 14.90 -16.94
C ASP A 87 -2.27 13.85 -15.83
N MET A 88 -3.09 12.81 -16.06
CA MET A 88 -3.30 11.71 -15.13
C MET A 88 -2.25 10.59 -15.24
N THR A 89 -1.45 10.57 -16.31
CA THR A 89 -0.48 9.50 -16.60
C THR A 89 0.50 9.26 -15.45
N GLY A 90 1.04 10.34 -14.87
CA GLY A 90 1.97 10.25 -13.73
C GLY A 90 1.33 9.61 -12.50
N TYR A 91 0.11 10.02 -12.15
CA TYR A 91 -0.62 9.49 -10.99
C TYR A 91 -0.97 8.01 -11.16
N ILE A 92 -1.38 7.60 -12.36
CA ILE A 92 -1.67 6.21 -12.70
C ILE A 92 -0.40 5.35 -12.62
N GLY A 93 0.73 5.87 -13.11
CA GLY A 93 2.03 5.21 -12.97
C GLY A 93 2.41 4.99 -11.50
N VAL A 94 2.26 6.01 -10.65
CA VAL A 94 2.50 5.91 -9.20
C VAL A 94 1.56 4.89 -8.56
N PHE A 95 0.28 4.87 -8.93
CA PHE A 95 -0.68 3.89 -8.42
C PHE A 95 -0.21 2.44 -8.66
N PHE A 96 0.16 2.09 -9.89
CA PHE A 96 0.65 0.73 -10.19
C PHE A 96 1.98 0.42 -9.51
N LEU A 97 2.87 1.42 -9.39
CA LEU A 97 4.11 1.27 -8.65
C LEU A 97 3.85 0.91 -7.18
N VAL A 98 2.89 1.58 -6.53
CA VAL A 98 2.50 1.27 -5.15
C VAL A 98 1.90 -0.13 -5.03
N VAL A 99 1.08 -0.58 -5.98
CA VAL A 99 0.52 -1.94 -5.99
C VAL A 99 1.63 -3.00 -6.10
N ILE A 100 2.63 -2.78 -6.96
CA ILE A 100 3.80 -3.67 -7.10
C ILE A 100 4.63 -3.67 -5.82
N LEU A 101 4.91 -2.48 -5.28
CA LEU A 101 5.68 -2.31 -4.04
C LEU A 101 5.02 -3.02 -2.86
N ARG A 102 3.69 -2.95 -2.77
CA ARG A 102 2.90 -3.72 -1.81
C ARG A 102 3.16 -5.21 -1.95
N GLY A 103 3.18 -5.74 -3.18
CA GLY A 103 3.48 -7.15 -3.44
C GLY A 103 4.85 -7.57 -2.88
N LEU A 104 5.87 -6.73 -3.06
CA LEU A 104 7.21 -6.96 -2.52
C LEU A 104 7.23 -6.94 -0.99
N ILE A 105 6.69 -5.88 -0.38
CA ILE A 105 6.70 -5.72 1.09
C ILE A 105 5.95 -6.86 1.78
N VAL A 106 4.75 -7.20 1.27
CA VAL A 106 3.96 -8.29 1.81
C VAL A 106 4.67 -9.63 1.64
N GLY A 107 5.27 -9.88 0.48
CA GLY A 107 6.09 -11.07 0.24
C GLY A 107 7.24 -11.19 1.24
N THR A 108 7.96 -10.09 1.51
CA THR A 108 9.02 -10.06 2.53
C THR A 108 8.49 -10.33 3.94
N ILE A 109 7.37 -9.71 4.34
CA ILE A 109 6.75 -9.95 5.65
C ILE A 109 6.35 -11.41 5.81
N GLN A 110 5.81 -12.03 4.76
CA GLN A 110 5.42 -13.44 4.76
C GLN A 110 6.64 -14.36 4.91
N LEU A 111 7.69 -14.14 4.12
CA LEU A 111 8.94 -14.90 4.21
C LEU A 111 9.56 -14.84 5.61
N LEU A 112 9.65 -13.63 6.19
CA LEU A 112 10.16 -13.44 7.54
C LEU A 112 9.28 -14.10 8.61
N SER A 113 7.98 -14.20 8.38
CA SER A 113 7.05 -14.85 9.31
C SER A 113 7.01 -16.37 9.20
N SER A 114 7.37 -16.93 8.03
CA SER A 114 7.44 -18.38 7.80
C SER A 114 8.74 -18.99 8.32
N SER A 115 9.76 -18.17 8.60
CA SER A 115 11.06 -18.60 9.12
C SER A 115 11.12 -18.68 10.66
N ARG A 116 10.02 -18.40 11.36
CA ARG A 116 9.86 -18.59 12.81
C ARG A 116 8.83 -19.66 13.08
#